data_AF-A0A919X828-F1
#
_entry.id   AF-A0A919X828-F1
#
_cell.length_a   1.000
_cell.length_b   1.000
_cell.length_c   1.000
_cell.angle_alpha   90.00
_cell.angle_beta   90.00
_cell.angle_gamma   90.00
#
_symmetry.space_group_name_H-M   'P 1'
#
loop_
_entity.id
_entity.type
_entity.pdbx_description
1 polymer ?
#
loop_
_entity_poly.entity_id
_entity_poly.type
_entity_poly.pdbx_seq_one_letter_code
_entity_poly.pdbx_strand_id
1 'polypeptide(L)'
;MKTKISMLGALLVLIFTCLIDDPAGKIENSWYYQFANEDTIDADAQIDKKYVATTYEFILEDMKEEEDYIIETYREYEIHKDKEGNVIIRIPTSNYNYLRYEK
;
A
#
# COMPACT_ATOMS: atom_id res chain seq x y z
N MET A 1 19.21 -31.04 -29.83
CA MET A 1 19.88 -29.93 -29.08
C MET A 1 19.14 -28.61 -29.18
N LYS A 2 18.51 -28.27 -30.32
CA LYS A 2 17.75 -27.02 -30.51
C LYS A 2 16.52 -26.87 -29.58
N THR A 3 15.84 -27.97 -29.25
CA THR A 3 14.68 -27.98 -28.33
C THR A 3 15.07 -27.68 -26.88
N LYS A 4 16.25 -28.12 -26.43
CA LYS A 4 16.74 -27.85 -25.06
C LYS A 4 17.15 -26.38 -24.88
N ILE A 5 17.75 -25.79 -25.91
CA ILE A 5 18.09 -24.35 -25.94
C ILE A 5 16.82 -23.48 -25.99
N SER A 6 15.82 -23.90 -26.77
CA SER A 6 14.51 -23.24 -26.81
C SER A 6 13.81 -23.27 -25.43
N MET A 7 13.85 -24.40 -24.72
CA MET A 7 13.29 -24.51 -23.37
C MET A 7 14.01 -23.62 -22.35
N LEU A 8 15.34 -23.51 -22.45
CA LEU A 8 16.11 -22.64 -21.54
C LEU A 8 15.80 -21.15 -21.79
N GLY A 9 15.62 -20.75 -23.05
CA GLY A 9 15.19 -19.40 -23.40
C GLY A 9 13.79 -19.07 -22.87
N ALA A 10 12.84 -20.01 -22.99
CA ALA A 10 11.49 -19.84 -22.46
C ALA A 10 11.48 -19.72 -20.92
N LEU A 11 12.31 -20.50 -20.22
CA LEU A 11 12.48 -20.39 -18.76
C LEU A 11 13.02 -19.03 -18.34
N LEU A 12 14.00 -18.50 -19.08
CA LEU A 12 14.63 -17.22 -18.79
C LEU A 12 13.65 -16.05 -18.97
N VAL A 13 12.79 -16.11 -20.00
CA VAL A 13 11.70 -15.14 -20.20
C VAL A 13 10.69 -15.20 -19.06
N LEU A 14 10.29 -16.39 -18.60
CA LEU A 14 9.37 -16.54 -17.47
C LEU A 14 9.92 -15.96 -16.16
N ILE A 15 11.22 -16.19 -15.89
CA ILE A 15 11.91 -15.60 -14.73
C ILE A 15 11.93 -14.08 -14.85
N PHE A 16 12.25 -13.54 -16.02
CA PHE A 16 12.23 -12.09 -16.26
C PHE A 16 10.84 -11.48 -16.07
N THR A 17 9.78 -12.16 -16.51
CA THR A 17 8.41 -11.66 -16.32
C THR A 17 7.98 -11.68 -14.86
N CYS A 18 8.41 -12.66 -14.06
CA CYS A 18 8.17 -12.66 -12.61
C CYS A 18 8.90 -11.52 -11.87
N LEU A 19 10.05 -11.07 -12.40
CA LEU A 19 10.78 -9.93 -11.83
C LEU A 19 10.18 -8.58 -12.23
N ILE A 20 9.48 -8.51 -13.38
CA ILE A 20 8.80 -7.29 -13.84
C ILE A 20 7.48 -7.11 -13.12
N ASP A 21 6.77 -8.21 -12.89
CA ASP A 21 5.52 -8.22 -12.12
C ASP A 21 5.83 -8.35 -10.62
N ASP A 22 6.80 -7.56 -10.12
CA ASP A 22 6.93 -7.31 -8.69
C ASP A 22 5.84 -6.31 -8.35
N PRO A 23 4.70 -6.75 -7.79
CA PRO A 23 3.65 -5.82 -7.47
C PRO A 23 4.14 -5.09 -6.23
N ALA A 24 4.70 -3.89 -6.42
CA ALA A 24 4.98 -2.97 -5.34
C ALA A 24 3.74 -2.92 -4.42
N GLY A 25 3.82 -3.65 -3.30
CA GLY A 25 2.79 -3.76 -2.28
C GLY A 25 1.46 -4.42 -2.68
N LYS A 26 1.43 -5.71 -3.04
CA LYS A 26 0.26 -6.54 -2.69
C LYS A 26 0.28 -6.80 -1.19
N ILE A 27 -0.19 -5.85 -0.40
CA ILE A 27 -0.55 -6.11 1.00
C ILE A 27 -2.00 -6.58 0.97
N GLU A 28 -2.17 -7.89 0.87
CA GLU A 28 -3.39 -8.56 1.33
C GLU A 28 -3.52 -8.30 2.83
N ASN A 29 -4.55 -7.54 3.18
CA ASN A 29 -5.32 -7.59 4.42
C ASN A 29 -4.57 -8.11 5.65
N SER A 30 -3.90 -7.21 6.38
CA SER A 30 -3.70 -7.44 7.82
C SER A 30 -3.38 -6.13 8.52
N TRP A 31 -4.34 -5.67 9.33
CA TRP A 31 -4.21 -4.94 10.60
C TRP A 31 -3.01 -3.99 10.68
N TYR A 32 -3.33 -2.68 10.67
CA TYR A 32 -2.54 -1.54 11.17
C TYR A 32 -1.12 -1.91 11.60
N TYR A 33 -0.09 -1.35 10.95
CA TYR A 33 1.28 -1.37 11.45
C TYR A 33 1.28 -0.98 12.93
N GLN A 34 1.27 -2.01 13.79
CA GLN A 34 1.39 -1.89 15.22
C GLN A 34 2.88 -1.72 15.45
N PHE A 35 3.34 -0.48 15.34
CA PHE A 35 4.51 -0.10 16.12
C PHE A 35 4.09 -0.30 17.58
N ALA A 36 4.59 -1.37 18.17
CA ALA A 36 4.53 -1.61 19.59
C ALA A 36 5.24 -0.42 20.26
N ASN A 37 4.46 0.60 20.65
CA ASN A 37 4.89 1.58 21.63
C ASN A 37 4.87 0.88 22.99
N GLU A 38 5.94 0.16 23.28
CA GLU A 38 6.42 0.06 24.65
C GLU A 38 7.71 0.87 24.69
N ASP A 39 7.53 2.17 24.86
CA ASP A 39 8.31 2.98 25.79
C ASP A 39 7.81 4.42 25.70
N THR A 40 7.25 4.88 26.81
CA THR A 40 7.04 6.29 27.09
C THR A 40 8.38 7.01 26.97
N ILE A 41 8.42 8.16 26.29
CA ILE A 41 8.97 9.46 26.73
C ILE A 41 9.41 10.32 25.52
N ASP A 42 8.97 11.57 25.61
CA ASP A 42 9.43 12.83 24.99
C ASP A 42 9.12 13.18 23.52
N ALA A 43 8.38 14.30 23.42
CA ALA A 43 8.31 15.16 22.27
C ALA A 43 9.71 15.71 21.94
N ASP A 44 9.99 15.83 20.64
CA ASP A 44 11.25 16.29 20.04
C ASP A 44 12.30 15.22 19.71
N ALA A 45 11.86 14.10 19.12
CA ALA A 45 12.72 13.36 18.22
C ALA A 45 12.53 13.91 16.80
N GLN A 46 13.50 14.71 16.33
CA GLN A 46 13.71 14.92 14.91
C GLN A 46 13.89 13.53 14.26
N ILE A 47 12.81 12.98 13.71
CA ILE A 47 12.85 11.78 12.87
C ILE A 47 13.69 12.17 11.67
N ASP A 48 14.95 11.76 11.71
CA ASP A 48 15.94 11.99 10.66
C ASP A 48 15.35 11.48 9.34
N LYS A 49 14.93 12.42 8.49
CA LYS A 49 13.97 12.18 7.41
C LYS A 49 14.61 11.36 6.29
N LYS A 50 14.49 10.03 6.38
CA LYS A 50 14.79 9.09 5.28
C LYS A 50 13.62 8.97 4.27
N TYR A 51 12.60 9.82 4.36
CA TYR A 51 11.53 9.83 3.36
C TYR A 51 11.86 10.80 2.23
N VAL A 52 11.59 10.38 1.00
CA VAL A 52 11.94 11.14 -0.20
C VAL A 52 10.71 11.72 -0.89
N ALA A 53 9.54 11.15 -0.64
CA ALA A 53 8.27 11.64 -1.15
C ALA A 53 7.17 11.55 -0.09
N THR A 54 6.32 12.59 -0.07
CA THR A 54 5.05 12.62 0.66
C THR A 54 3.92 12.70 -0.36
N THR A 55 2.94 11.81 -0.26
CA THR A 55 1.71 11.82 -1.08
C THR A 55 0.48 11.79 -0.18
N TYR A 56 -0.64 12.32 -0.70
CA TYR A 56 -1.95 12.22 -0.05
C TYR A 56 -2.82 11.31 -0.90
N GLU A 57 -3.36 10.26 -0.29
CA GLU A 57 -4.13 9.23 -0.98
C GLU A 57 -5.39 8.90 -0.19
N PHE A 58 -6.55 8.81 -0.86
CA PHE A 58 -7.80 8.33 -0.25
C PHE A 58 -7.83 6.81 -0.30
N ILE A 59 -8.02 6.18 0.85
CA ILE A 59 -8.07 4.73 1.01
C ILE A 59 -9.44 4.35 1.56
N LEU A 60 -10.05 3.29 1.03
CA LEU A 60 -11.31 2.74 1.53
C LEU A 60 -11.12 2.27 2.98
N GLU A 61 -11.85 2.87 3.91
CA GLU A 61 -11.80 2.56 5.35
C GLU A 61 -13.00 1.70 5.76
N ASP A 62 -14.16 1.90 5.13
CA ASP A 62 -15.36 1.11 5.41
C ASP A 62 -16.26 0.98 4.16
N MET A 63 -17.03 -0.10 4.11
CA MET A 63 -18.06 -0.33 3.12
C MET A 63 -19.28 -0.92 3.82
N LYS A 64 -20.41 -0.23 3.71
CA LYS A 64 -21.68 -0.63 4.30
C LYS A 64 -22.72 -0.88 3.23
N GLU A 65 -23.41 -2.00 3.35
CA GLU A 65 -24.57 -2.33 2.55
C GLU A 65 -25.87 -1.98 3.31
N GLU A 66 -26.72 -1.17 2.70
CA GLU A 66 -28.09 -0.91 3.12
C GLU A 66 -29.05 -1.52 2.10
N GLU A 67 -30.36 -1.63 2.37
CA GLU A 67 -31.31 -2.42 1.56
C GLU A 67 -31.16 -2.21 0.05
N ASP A 68 -31.15 -0.96 -0.41
CA ASP A 68 -31.05 -0.59 -1.84
C ASP A 68 -29.72 0.10 -2.23
N TYR A 69 -28.82 0.32 -1.27
CA TYR A 69 -27.63 1.15 -1.48
C TYR A 69 -26.35 0.52 -0.95
N ILE A 70 -25.23 0.85 -1.59
CA ILE A 70 -23.88 0.62 -1.08
C ILE A 70 -23.28 1.98 -0.73
N ILE A 71 -22.69 2.08 0.46
CA ILE A 71 -22.03 3.27 0.98
C ILE A 71 -20.56 2.92 1.26
N GLU A 72 -19.65 3.58 0.56
CA GLU A 72 -18.21 3.47 0.76
C GLU A 72 -17.69 4.71 1.47
N THR A 73 -16.87 4.51 2.51
CA THR A 73 -16.18 5.56 3.25
C THR A 73 -14.69 5.50 2.94
N TYR A 74 -14.17 6.59 2.38
CA TYR A 74 -12.75 6.76 2.09
C TYR A 74 -12.15 7.79 3.04
N ARG A 75 -10.98 7.50 3.59
CA ARG A 75 -10.21 8.43 4.41
C ARG A 75 -8.91 8.78 3.72
N GLU A 76 -8.53 10.06 3.77
CA GLU A 76 -7.24 10.52 3.27
C GLU A 76 -6.11 10.20 4.27
N TYR A 77 -4.98 9.77 3.73
CA TYR A 77 -3.76 9.52 4.48
C TYR A 77 -2.60 10.32 3.89
N GLU A 78 -1.77 10.88 4.77
CA GLU A 78 -0.42 11.33 4.41
C GLU A 78 0.50 10.09 4.40
N ILE A 79 1.06 9.80 3.23
CA ILE A 79 1.89 8.63 2.97
C ILE A 79 3.33 9.07 2.72
N HIS A 80 4.27 8.54 3.50
CA HIS A 80 5.69 8.75 3.29
C HIS A 80 6.33 7.50 2.68
N LYS A 81 7.08 7.70 1.60
CA LYS A 81 7.78 6.64 0.87
C LYS A 81 9.31 6.80 0.98
N ASP A 82 10.01 5.68 1.01
CA ASP A 82 11.48 5.65 0.94
C ASP A 82 11.98 5.88 -0.51
N LYS A 83 13.30 5.76 -0.71
CA LYS A 83 13.95 5.94 -2.02
C LYS A 83 13.57 4.87 -3.06
N GLU A 84 13.12 3.70 -2.60
CA GLU A 84 12.74 2.56 -3.42
C GLU A 84 11.23 2.57 -3.72
N GLY A 85 10.47 3.49 -3.11
CA GLY A 85 9.04 3.66 -3.29
C GLY A 85 8.20 2.92 -2.26
N ASN A 86 8.80 2.27 -1.26
CA ASN A 86 8.08 1.53 -0.24
C ASN A 86 7.43 2.49 0.75
N VAL A 87 6.18 2.19 1.13
CA VAL A 87 5.47 2.94 2.17
C VAL A 87 6.05 2.62 3.53
N ILE A 88 6.56 3.63 4.22
CA ILE A 88 7.15 3.49 5.57
C ILE A 88 6.26 4.07 6.67
N ILE A 89 5.44 5.08 6.35
CA ILE A 89 4.55 5.75 7.30
C ILE A 89 3.23 6.08 6.58
N ARG A 90 2.11 5.84 7.27
CA ARG A 90 0.77 6.33 6.91
C ARG A 90 0.17 7.08 8.09
N ILE A 91 -0.12 8.36 7.92
CA ILE A 91 -0.74 9.19 8.96
C ILE A 91 -2.18 9.48 8.51
N PRO A 92 -3.19 9.02 9.27
CA PRO A 92 -4.58 9.31 8.94
C PRO A 92 -4.87 10.80 9.11
N THR A 93 -5.56 11.42 8.15
CA THR A 93 -6.05 12.79 8.29
C THR A 93 -7.49 12.79 8.84
N SER A 94 -8.08 13.98 8.98
CA SER A 94 -9.51 14.12 9.30
C SER A 94 -10.37 14.34 8.05
N ASN A 95 -9.81 14.15 6.84
CA ASN A 95 -10.52 14.35 5.58
C ASN A 95 -11.13 13.03 5.11
N TYR A 96 -12.44 13.06 4.86
CA TYR A 96 -13.24 11.90 4.47
C TYR A 96 -14.02 12.19 3.19
N ASN A 97 -14.14 11.16 2.35
CA ASN A 97 -15.00 11.13 1.18
C ASN A 97 -15.97 9.96 1.28
N TYR A 98 -17.18 10.17 0.77
CA TYR A 98 -18.25 9.16 0.81
C TYR A 98 -18.79 8.95 -0.59
N LEU A 99 -18.94 7.69 -0.99
CA LEU A 99 -19.60 7.32 -2.22
C LEU A 99 -20.87 6.52 -1.87
N ARG A 100 -22.01 6.91 -2.43
CA ARG A 100 -23.28 6.20 -2.26
C ARG A 100 -23.89 5.92 -3.62
N TYR A 101 -24.20 4.66 -3.88
CA TYR A 101 -24.80 4.22 -5.15
C TYR A 101 -25.84 3.13 -4.90
N GLU A 102 -26.79 3.04 -5.83
CA GLU A 102 -27.80 1.96 -5.84
C GLU A 102 -27.13 0.64 -6.22
N LYS A 103 -27.65 -0.46 -5.67
CA LYS A 103 -27.17 -1.82 -5.97
C LYS A 103 -27.40 -2.24 -7.42
#